data_AF-A0ABD1CJ09-F1
#
_entry.id   AF-A0ABD1CJ09-F1
#
_cell.length_a   1.000
_cell.length_b   1.000
_cell.length_c   1.000
_cell.angle_alpha   90.00
_cell.angle_beta   90.00
_cell.angle_gamma   90.00
#
_symmetry.space_group_name_H-M   'P 1'
#
loop_
_entity.id
_entity.type
_entity.pdbx_description
1 polymer ?
#
loop_
_entity_poly.entity_id
_entity_poly.type
_entity_poly.pdbx_seq_one_letter_code
_entity_poly.pdbx_strand_id
1 'polypeptide(L)' 'MSTRSHLTKDLNESVKTVLGRNVKILVKYMVKLETKSDKFENRMLVLTPVRVYLFTAKVPTR' A
#
# COMPACT_ATOMS: atom_id res chain seq x y z
N MET A 1 -4.38 -5.74 22.67
CA MET A 1 -4.17 -6.14 21.26
C MET A 1 -3.65 -4.94 20.48
N SER A 2 -2.49 -5.05 19.82
CA SER A 2 -1.87 -3.91 19.13
C SER A 2 -2.64 -3.60 17.84
N THR A 3 -3.36 -2.48 17.83
CA THR A 3 -4.21 -2.02 16.71
C THR A 3 -3.44 -1.78 15.42
N ARG A 4 -2.12 -1.55 15.51
CA ARG A 4 -1.24 -1.28 14.38
C ARG A 4 -1.04 -2.48 13.45
N SER A 5 -1.08 -3.70 13.99
CA SER A 5 -0.92 -4.93 13.20
C SER A 5 -2.19 -5.33 12.45
N HIS A 6 -3.38 -4.99 12.98
CA HIS A 6 -4.64 -5.21 12.29
C HIS A 6 -4.77 -4.31 11.06
N LEU A 7 -4.50 -3.01 11.21
CA LEU A 7 -4.52 -2.05 10.10
C LEU A 7 -3.59 -2.43 8.94
N THR A 8 -2.44 -3.04 9.24
CA THR A 8 -1.51 -3.51 8.21
C THR A 8 -1.98 -4.78 7.52
N LYS A 9 -2.77 -5.64 8.17
CA LYS A 9 -3.39 -6.81 7.53
C LYS A 9 -4.50 -6.40 6.57
N ASP A 10 -5.37 -5.50 7.02
CA ASP A 10 -6.52 -5.03 6.23
C ASP A 10 -6.06 -4.29 4.96
N LEU A 11 -5.03 -3.43 5.08
CA LEU A 11 -4.41 -2.78 3.93
C LEU A 11 -3.80 -3.78 2.94
N ASN A 12 -3.18 -4.85 3.44
CA ASN A 12 -2.61 -5.89 2.57
C ASN A 12 -3.68 -6.67 1.81
N GLU A 13 -4.79 -7.00 2.46
CA GLU A 13 -5.91 -7.67 1.80
C GLU A 13 -6.57 -6.76 0.77
N SER A 14 -6.70 -5.47 1.06
CA SER A 14 -7.23 -4.50 0.12
C SER A 14 -6.32 -4.35 -1.11
N VAL A 15 -4.99 -4.25 -0.94
CA VAL A 15 -4.05 -4.21 -2.08
C VAL A 15 -4.13 -5.47 -2.94
N LYS A 16 -4.22 -6.65 -2.32
CA LYS A 16 -4.39 -7.93 -3.05
C LYS A 16 -5.72 -7.97 -3.81
N THR A 17 -6.78 -7.40 -3.24
CA THR A 17 -8.09 -7.32 -3.88
C THR A 17 -8.03 -6.43 -5.12
N VAL A 18 -7.31 -5.31 -5.06
CA VAL A 18 -7.16 -4.37 -6.19
C VAL A 18 -6.25 -4.93 -7.29
N LEU A 19 -5.09 -5.50 -6.93
CA LEU A 19 -4.14 -6.06 -7.91
C LEU A 19 -4.61 -7.40 -8.50
N GLY A 20 -5.52 -8.09 -7.82
CA GLY A 20 -5.93 -9.45 -8.13
C GLY A 20 -5.07 -10.49 -7.39
N ARG A 21 -5.70 -11.61 -7.01
CA ARG A 21 -5.09 -12.66 -6.17
C ARG A 21 -3.88 -13.35 -6.81
N ASN A 22 -3.73 -13.25 -8.14
CA ASN A 22 -2.68 -13.93 -8.91
C ASN A 22 -1.42 -13.07 -9.12
N VAL A 23 -1.41 -11.81 -8.65
CA VAL A 23 -0.25 -10.93 -8.81
C VAL A 23 0.75 -11.16 -7.69
N LYS A 24 1.97 -11.55 -8.06
CA LYS A 24 3.08 -11.70 -7.11
C LYS A 24 3.54 -10.32 -6.65
N ILE A 25 3.42 -10.06 -5.35
CA ILE A 25 4.01 -8.89 -4.71
C ILE A 25 5.40 -9.30 -4.22
N LEU A 26 6.44 -8.66 -4.75
CA LEU A 26 7.82 -8.91 -4.36
C LEU A 26 8.17 -8.11 -3.11
N VAL A 27 7.80 -6.83 -3.12
CA VAL A 27 8.19 -5.87 -2.08
C VAL A 27 7.02 -4.94 -1.79
N LYS A 28 6.84 -4.60 -0.52
CA LYS A 28 5.84 -3.63 -0.07
C LYS A 28 6.40 -2.74 1.04
N TYR A 29 6.21 -1.44 0.94
CA TYR A 29 6.66 -0.47 1.94
C TYR A 29 5.63 0.63 2.16
N MET A 30 5.51 1.08 3.41
CA MET A 30 4.81 2.32 3.72
C MET A 30 5.80 3.46 3.52
N VAL A 31 5.47 4.40 2.64
CA VAL A 31 6.30 5.54 2.28
C VAL A 31 5.55 6.85 2.53
N LYS A 32 6.29 7.92 2.81
CA LYS A 32 5.75 9.28 2.81
C LYS A 32 6.05 9.89 1.45
N LEU A 33 5.03 10.01 0.60
CA LEU A 33 5.15 10.68 -0.69
C LEU A 33 4.98 12.18 -0.49
N GLU A 34 5.95 12.96 -0.94
CA GLU A 34 5.80 14.41 -1.07
C GLU A 34 4.92 14.74 -2.28
N THR A 35 3.83 15.47 -2.06
CA THR A 35 2.91 15.87 -3.15
C THR A 35 3.07 17.34 -3.53
N LYS A 36 3.40 18.20 -2.57
CA LYS A 36 3.73 19.62 -2.73
C LYS A 36 4.76 19.99 -1.65
N SER A 37 5.40 21.15 -1.78
CA SER A 37 6.29 21.69 -0.74
C SER A 37 5.62 21.59 0.64
N ASP A 38 6.27 20.89 1.57
CA ASP A 38 5.83 20.58 2.94
C ASP A 38 4.53 19.76 3.10
N LYS A 39 4.00 19.17 2.02
CA LYS A 39 2.83 18.28 2.08
C LYS A 39 3.23 16.85 1.77
N PHE A 40 3.15 16.00 2.79
CA PHE A 40 3.42 14.57 2.70
C PHE A 40 2.15 13.73 2.88
N GLU A 41 2.01 12.71 2.04
CA GLU A 41 0.94 11.71 2.13
C GLU A 41 1.52 10.33 2.42
N ASN A 42 0.92 9.61 3.36
CA ASN A 42 1.26 8.21 3.58
C ASN A 42 0.68 7.35 2.46
N ARG A 43 1.56 6.66 1.74
CA ARG A 43 1.23 5.78 0.63
C ARG A 43 1.92 4.44 0.77
N MET A 44 1.35 3.42 0.15
CA MET A 44 1.90 2.07 0.12
C MET A 44 2.53 1.82 -1.24
N LEU A 45 3.85 1.68 -1.26
CA LEU A 45 4.61 1.30 -2.44
C LEU A 45 4.59 -0.22 -2.57
N VAL A 46 4.23 -0.72 -3.75
CA VAL A 46 4.14 -2.15 -4.05
C VAL A 46 4.89 -2.43 -5.34
N LEU A 47 5.93 -3.26 -5.26
CA LEU A 47 6.64 -3.75 -6.43
C LEU A 47 6.18 -5.16 -6.79
N THR A 48 5.83 -5.31 -8.06
CA THR A 48 5.53 -6.59 -8.70
C THR A 48 6.64 -6.88 -9.72
N PRO A 49 6.74 -8.11 -10.29
CA PRO A 49 7.79 -8.44 -11.25
C PRO A 49 7.88 -7.52 -12.46
N VAL A 50 6.76 -6.91 -12.87
CA VAL A 50 6.68 -6.13 -14.13
C VAL A 50 6.23 -4.68 -13.93
N ARG A 51 5.69 -4.33 -12.76
CA ARG A 51 5.07 -3.01 -12.49
C ARG A 51 5.30 -2.55 -11.07
N VAL A 52 5.34 -1.24 -10.88
CA VAL A 52 5.36 -0.57 -9.58
C VAL A 52 4.04 0.16 -9.38
N TYR A 53 3.44 -0.03 -8.22
CA TYR A 53 2.18 0.59 -7.83
C TYR A 53 2.38 1.45 -6.58
N LEU A 54 1.66 2.56 -6.51
CA LEU A 54 1.64 3.43 -5.35
C LEU A 54 0.19 3.67 -4.92
N PHE A 55 -0.18 3.07 -3.80
CA PHE A 55 -1.53 3.07 -3.27
C PHE A 55 -1.71 4.06 -2.13
N THR A 56 -2.93 4.53 -1.90
CA THR A 56 -3.25 5.30 -0.70
C THR A 56 -3.28 4.40 0.55
N ALA A 57 -2.78 4.87 1.70
CA ALA A 57 -2.78 4.09 2.94
C ALA A 57 -4.17 4.02 3.64
N LYS A 58 -5.25 4.34 2.92
CA LYS A 58 -6.64 4.27 3.41
C LYS A 58 -7.28 2.96 2.95
N VAL A 59 -8.11 2.34 3.80
CA VAL A 59 -8.93 1.17 3.45
C VAL A 59 -10.35 1.68 3.13
N PRO A 60 -10.98 1.30 2.01
CA PRO A 60 -10.44 0.49 0.92
C PRO A 60 -9.38 1.26 0.12
N THR A 61 -8.33 0.53 -0.24
CA THR A 61 -7.20 1.05 -1.00
C THR A 61 -7.65 1.44 -2.40
N ARG A 62 -7.52 2.74 -2.72
CA ARG A 62 -7.71 3.29 -4.06
C ARG A 62 -6.39 3.84 -4.59
#